data_AF-A0A2W2F888-F1
#
_entry.id   AF-A0A2W2F888-F1
#
_cell.length_a   1.000
_cell.length_b   1.000
_cell.length_c   1.000
_cell.angle_alpha   90.00
_cell.angle_beta   90.00
_cell.angle_gamma   90.00
#
_symmetry.space_group_name_H-M   'P 1'
#
loop_
_entity.id
_entity.type
_entity.pdbx_description
1 polymer ?
#
loop_
_entity_poly.entity_id
_entity_poly.type
_entity_poly.pdbx_seq_one_letter_code
_entity_poly.pdbx_strand_id
1 'polypeptide(L)' 'MTDHEPLLEWVERIAMHLARDGVPPIAGRVLGWLMICDPPEQSAGQISAAIGASRASLTS' A
#
# COMPACT_ATOMS: atom_id res chain seq x y z
N MET A 1 -6.95 6.37 16.70
CA MET A 1 -7.72 6.41 15.45
C MET A 1 -6.74 6.83 14.38
N THR A 2 -6.32 5.85 13.60
CA THR A 2 -5.05 5.81 12.89
C THR A 2 -5.19 6.53 11.56
N ASP A 3 -4.59 7.71 11.41
CA ASP A 3 -4.65 8.50 10.16
C ASP A 3 -4.13 7.74 8.91
N HIS A 4 -3.49 6.57 9.11
CA HIS A 4 -2.97 5.72 8.05
C HIS A 4 -3.96 4.66 7.54
N GLU A 5 -5.05 4.40 8.25
CA GLU A 5 -6.03 3.37 7.86
C GLU A 5 -6.67 3.67 6.49
N PRO A 6 -7.11 4.91 6.20
CA PRO A 6 -7.62 5.26 4.87
C PRO A 6 -6.56 5.17 3.75
N LEU A 7 -5.30 5.44 4.08
CA LEU A 7 -4.18 5.37 3.12
C LEU A 7 -3.88 3.91 2.76
N LEU A 8 -3.93 3.01 3.74
CA LEU A 8 -3.72 1.58 3.51
C LEU A 8 -4.89 0.94 2.75
N GLU A 9 -6.13 1.36 3.00
CA GLU A 9 -7.28 0.94 2.19
C GLU A 9 -7.13 1.36 0.72
N TRP A 10 -6.67 2.59 0.47
CA TRP A 10 -6.35 3.05 -0.90
C TRP A 10 -5.30 2.15 -1.56
N VAL A 11 -4.20 1.88 -0.85
CA VAL A 11 -3.12 1.00 -1.30
C VAL A 11 -3.64 -0.39 -1.67
N GLU A 12 -4.50 -0.99 -0.85
CA GLU A 12 -5.09 -2.30 -1.13
C GLU A 12 -6.07 -2.25 -2.31
N ARG A 13 -6.86 -1.16 -2.46
CA ARG A 13 -7.75 -1.00 -3.62
C ARG A 13 -6.98 -0.96 -4.94
N ILE A 14 -5.86 -0.24 -4.98
CA ILE A 14 -4.97 -0.22 -6.16
C ILE A 14 -4.37 -1.60 -6.42
N ALA A 15 -3.89 -2.28 -5.37
CA ALA A 15 -3.35 -3.62 -5.51
C ALA A 15 -4.37 -4.63 -6.06
N MET A 16 -5.61 -4.59 -5.57
CA MET A 16 -6.70 -5.44 -6.06
C MET A 16 -7.14 -5.10 -7.48
N HIS A 17 -7.11 -3.82 -7.86
CA HIS A 17 -7.43 -3.39 -9.22
C HIS A 17 -6.40 -3.97 -10.21
N LEU A 18 -5.11 -3.77 -9.95
CA LEU A 18 -4.03 -4.19 -10.83
C LEU A 18 -3.81 -5.71 -10.83
N ALA A 19 -4.18 -6.41 -9.75
CA ALA A 19 -4.14 -7.87 -9.71
C ALA A 19 -5.04 -8.51 -10.78
N ARG A 20 -6.12 -7.83 -11.21
CA ARG A 20 -6.99 -8.29 -12.31
C ARG A 20 -6.26 -8.34 -13.65
N ASP A 21 -5.22 -7.53 -13.80
CA ASP A 21 -4.37 -7.45 -14.99
C ASP A 21 -3.07 -8.28 -14.84
N GLY A 22 -2.95 -9.09 -13.78
CA GLY A 22 -1.80 -9.96 -13.52
C GLY A 22 -0.62 -9.30 -12.81
N VAL A 23 -0.78 -8.07 -12.32
CA VAL A 23 0.28 -7.39 -11.55
C VAL A 23 0.42 -8.06 -10.17
N PRO A 24 1.64 -8.38 -9.72
CA PRO A 24 1.86 -8.92 -8.38
C PRO A 24 1.32 -7.98 -7.29
N PRO A 25 0.60 -8.48 -6.28
CA PRO A 25 -0.02 -7.63 -5.25
C PRO A 25 0.97 -6.67 -4.57
N ILE A 26 2.21 -7.09 -4.36
CA ILE A 26 3.25 -6.22 -3.76
C ILE A 26 3.60 -5.04 -4.66
N ALA A 27 3.65 -5.22 -5.98
CA ALA A 27 3.92 -4.14 -6.92
C ALA A 27 2.74 -3.15 -6.95
N GLY A 28 1.50 -3.66 -6.91
CA GLY A 28 0.31 -2.82 -6.80
C GLY A 28 0.26 -2.02 -5.50
N ARG A 29 0.68 -2.60 -4.37
CA ARG A 29 0.78 -1.87 -3.09
C ARG A 29 1.84 -0.76 -3.12
N VAL A 30 3.01 -1.05 -3.66
CA VAL A 30 4.08 -0.06 -3.83
C VAL A 30 3.59 1.10 -4.69
N LEU A 31 2.97 0.81 -5.84
CA LEU A 31 2.42 1.85 -6.71
C LEU A 31 1.32 2.66 -6.01
N GLY A 32 0.37 1.99 -5.36
CA GLY A 32 -0.71 2.66 -4.63
C GLY A 32 -0.19 3.60 -3.54
N TRP A 33 0.89 3.23 -2.85
CA TRP A 33 1.52 4.07 -1.84
C TRP A 33 2.24 5.28 -2.47
N LEU A 34 3.02 5.06 -3.53
CA LEU A 34 3.72 6.13 -4.25
C LEU A 34 2.79 7.19 -4.86
N MET A 35 1.51 6.86 -5.09
CA MET A 35 0.51 7.81 -5.59
C MET A 35 0.06 8.84 -4.53
N ILE A 36 0.23 8.55 -3.25
CA ILE A 36 -0.34 9.35 -2.14
C ILE A 36 0.66 9.73 -1.06
N CYS A 37 1.87 9.17 -1.08
CA CYS A 37 2.82 9.36 0.00
C CYS A 37 3.35 10.79 0.03
N ASP A 38 3.44 11.35 1.23
CA ASP A 38 4.05 12.64 1.53
C ASP A 38 5.04 12.44 2.69
N PRO A 39 6.36 12.65 2.50
CA PRO A 39 7.01 13.12 1.28
C PRO A 39 7.00 12.10 0.13
N PRO A 40 7.08 12.55 -1.14
CA PRO A 40 7.10 11.67 -2.31
C PRO A 40 8.41 10.89 -2.44
N GLU A 41 9.55 11.48 -2.05
CA GLU A 41 10.82 10.76 -2.00
C GLU A 41 10.91 9.87 -0.77
N GLN A 42 10.84 8.55 -0.98
CA GLN A 42 11.00 7.56 0.07
C GLN A 42 11.98 6.46 -0.34
N SER A 43 12.77 5.99 0.62
CA SER A 43 13.61 4.81 0.44
C SER A 43 12.76 3.54 0.38
N ALA A 44 13.28 2.48 -0.25
CA ALA A 44 12.62 1.18 -0.29
C ALA A 44 12.29 0.63 1.11
N GLY A 45 13.14 0.91 2.11
CA GLY A 45 12.88 0.53 3.51
C GLY A 45 11.69 1.28 4.12
N GLN A 46 11.56 2.58 3.84
CA GLN A 46 10.42 3.39 4.31
C GLN A 46 9.11 2.93 3.66
N ILE A 47 9.12 2.67 2.35
CA ILE A 47 7.95 2.14 1.63
C ILE A 47 7.55 0.79 2.21
N SER A 48 8.51 -0.11 2.41
CA SER A 48 8.26 -1.44 2.99
C SER A 48 7.69 -1.37 4.41
N ALA A 49 8.13 -0.41 5.22
CA ALA A 49 7.60 -0.22 6.56
C ALA A 49 6.15 0.30 6.53
N ALA A 50 5.85 1.23 5.62
CA ALA A 50 4.52 1.79 5.46
C ALA A 50 3.49 0.74 5.00
N ILE A 51 3.79 -0.01 3.94
CA ILE A 51 2.85 -1.02 3.40
C ILE A 51 2.90 -2.35 4.16
N GLY A 52 4.03 -2.68 4.78
CA GLY A 52 4.26 -3.96 5.46
C GLY A 52 3.49 -4.11 6.78
N ALA A 53 3.11 -2.99 7.41
CA ALA A 53 2.27 -2.98 8.60
C ALA A 53 0.86 -3.57 8.36
N SER A 54 0.38 -3.57 7.10
CA SER A 54 -0.98 -4.02 6.73
C SER A 54 -1.17 -5.55 6.73
N ARG A 55 -0.09 -6.37 6.80
CA ARG A 55 -0.22 -7.85 6.74
C ARG A 55 -0.95 -8.48 7.94
N ALA A 56 -1.20 -7.75 9.03
CA ALA A 56 -1.76 -8.30 10.26
C ALA A 56 -3.25 -7.95 10.53
N SER A 57 -3.87 -7.03 9.79
CA SER A 57 -5.16 -6.46 10.22
C SER A 57 -6.37 -6.77 9.33
N LEU A 58 -6.20 -7.44 8.19
CA LEU A 58 -7.32 -7.87 7.34
C LEU A 58 -7.68 -9.34 7.61
N THR A 59 -7.98 -9.65 8.87
CA THR A 59 -8.73 -10.84 9.26
C THR A 59 -9.73 -10.45 10.34
N SER A 60 -10.92 -10.00 9.92
CA SER A 60 -12.14 -10.10 10.71
C SER A 60 -13.34 -10.31 9.80
#